data_AF-A0A934PQD7-F1
#
_entry.id   AF-A0A934PQD7-F1
#
_cell.length_a   1.000
_cell.length_b   1.000
_cell.length_c   1.000
_cell.angle_alpha   90.00
_cell.angle_beta   90.00
_cell.angle_gamma   90.00
#
_symmetry.space_group_name_H-M   'P 1'
#
loop_
_entity.id
_entity.type
_entity.pdbx_description
1 polymer ?
#
loop_
_entity_poly.entity_id
_entity_poly.type
_entity_poly.pdbx_seq_one_letter_code
_entity_poly.pdbx_strand_id
1 'polypeptide(L)' 'MNIQTSKIELAKIVLDLDNPDLIQEIMEFIQSKENLSEKLKNNINEAINSLENNEGITHDVVMEETKNRYSKYFK' A
#
# COMPACT_ATOMS: atom_id res chain seq x y z
N MET A 1 5.99 -19.21 10.04
CA MET A 1 5.58 -19.74 8.73
C MET A 1 5.66 -18.59 7.72
N ASN A 2 6.31 -18.77 6.57
CA ASN A 2 6.50 -17.68 5.61
C ASN A 2 5.24 -17.52 4.75
N ILE A 3 4.60 -16.35 4.81
CA ILE A 3 3.37 -16.01 4.09
C ILE A 3 3.51 -16.19 2.56
N GLN A 4 4.72 -15.99 2.03
CA GLN A 4 5.00 -16.19 0.61
C GLN A 4 4.83 -17.67 0.21
N THR A 5 5.31 -18.59 1.03
CA THR A 5 5.19 -20.04 0.80
C THR A 5 3.72 -20.47 0.79
N SER A 6 2.91 -19.95 1.72
CA SER A 6 1.49 -20.28 1.81
C SER A 6 0.67 -19.74 0.63
N LYS A 7 1.01 -18.56 0.09
CA LYS A 7 0.36 -18.02 -1.12
C LYS A 7 0.65 -18.87 -2.36
N ILE A 8 1.87 -19.40 -2.47
CA ILE A 8 2.29 -20.25 -3.60
C ILE A 8 1.59 -21.61 -3.58
N GLU A 9 1.51 -22.27 -2.43
CA GLU A 9 0.77 -23.54 -2.32
C GLU A 9 -0.72 -23.37 -2.64
N LEU A 10 -1.33 -22.27 -2.19
CA LEU A 10 -2.73 -21.98 -2.51
C LEU A 10 -2.95 -21.78 -4.02
N ALA A 11 -2.03 -21.08 -4.69
CA ALA A 11 -2.09 -20.86 -6.13
C ALA A 11 -1.91 -22.16 -6.92
N LYS A 12 -1.02 -23.06 -6.49
CA LYS A 12 -0.84 -24.39 -7.08
C LYS A 12 -2.12 -25.23 -7.00
N ILE A 13 -2.80 -25.22 -5.85
CA ILE A 13 -4.03 -25.99 -5.61
C ILE A 13 -5.22 -25.43 -6.41
N VAL A 14 -5.36 -24.10 -6.49
CA VAL A 14 -6.53 -23.46 -7.13
C VAL A 14 -6.46 -23.52 -8.66
N LEU A 15 -5.26 -23.57 -9.26
CA LEU A 15 -5.08 -23.48 -10.71
C LEU A 15 -4.71 -24.81 -11.38
N ASP A 16 -4.51 -25.89 -10.62
CA ASP A 16 -4.13 -27.23 -11.11
C ASP A 16 -2.87 -27.17 -12.03
N LEU A 17 -1.92 -26.31 -11.65
CA LEU A 17 -0.72 -26.00 -12.45
C LEU A 17 0.46 -26.86 -12.00
N ASP A 18 0.73 -27.94 -12.75
CA ASP A 18 1.94 -28.76 -12.59
C ASP A 18 3.12 -28.28 -13.46
N ASN A 19 2.91 -27.28 -14.32
CA ASN A 19 3.95 -26.78 -15.20
C ASN A 19 4.85 -25.75 -14.47
N PRO A 20 6.13 -26.08 -14.21
CA PRO A 20 7.05 -25.22 -13.48
C PRO A 20 7.34 -23.88 -14.19
N ASP A 21 7.29 -23.84 -15.53
CA ASP A 21 7.57 -22.62 -16.31
C ASP A 21 6.45 -21.59 -16.13
N LEU A 22 5.19 -22.04 -16.13
CA LEU A 22 4.01 -21.21 -15.86
C LEU A 22 3.98 -20.68 -14.43
N ILE A 23 4.43 -21.48 -13.46
CA ILE A 23 4.56 -21.06 -12.06
C ILE A 23 5.58 -19.92 -11.94
N GLN A 24 6.72 -20.07 -12.62
CA GLN A 24 7.78 -19.06 -12.62
C GLN A 24 7.30 -17.75 -13.27
N GLU A 25 6.59 -17.83 -14.39
CA GLU A 25 6.04 -16.66 -15.09
C GLU A 25 4.97 -15.93 -14.25
N ILE A 26 4.12 -16.68 -13.54
CA ILE A 26 3.15 -16.11 -12.58
C ILE A 26 3.86 -15.47 -11.38
N MET A 27 4.93 -16.08 -10.87
CA MET A 27 5.72 -15.51 -9.79
C MET A 27 6.37 -14.19 -10.20
N GLU A 28 6.96 -14.13 -11.39
CA GLU A 28 7.56 -12.92 -11.95
C GLU A 28 6.50 -11.83 -12.19
N PHE A 29 5.32 -12.21 -12.67
CA PHE A 29 4.19 -11.29 -12.84
C PHE A 29 3.69 -10.72 -11.50
N ILE A 30 3.56 -11.54 -10.45
CA ILE A 30 3.16 -11.08 -9.12
C ILE A 30 4.24 -10.17 -8.52
N GLN A 31 5.52 -10.54 -8.62
CA GLN A 31 6.63 -9.76 -8.08
C GLN A 31 6.83 -8.43 -8.81
N SER A 32 6.58 -8.39 -10.13
CA SER A 32 6.66 -7.15 -10.92
C SER A 32 5.57 -6.13 -10.58
N LYS A 33 4.43 -6.58 -10.01
CA LYS A 33 3.33 -5.69 -9.61
C LYS A 33 3.46 -5.07 -8.22
N GLU A 34 4.34 -5.58 -7.36
CA GLU A 34 4.37 -5.19 -5.93
C GLU A 34 5.61 -4.40 -5.48
N ASN A 35 6.30 -3.71 -6.37
CA ASN A 35 7.32 -2.76 -5.95
C ASN A 35 6.82 -1.33 -6.05
N LEU A 36 6.24 -0.83 -4.94
CA LEU A 36 6.15 0.61 -4.69
C LEU A 36 7.52 1.22 -5.01
N SER A 37 7.52 2.30 -5.79
CA SER A 37 8.73 3.08 -6.03
C SER A 37 9.39 3.41 -4.70
N GLU A 38 10.72 3.35 -4.63
CA GLU A 38 11.49 3.68 -3.43
C GLU A 38 11.10 5.05 -2.86
N LYS A 39 10.82 6.02 -3.73
CA LYS A 39 10.27 7.33 -3.35
C LYS A 39 8.93 7.22 -2.61
N LEU A 40 8.03 6.38 -3.11
CA LEU A 40 6.73 6.16 -2.47
C LEU A 40 6.88 5.46 -1.11
N LYS A 41 7.79 4.47 -1.02
CA LYS A 41 8.11 3.80 0.24
C LYS A 41 8.65 4.79 1.27
N ASN A 42 9.57 5.66 0.86
CA ASN A 42 10.15 6.70 1.73
C ASN A 42 9.09 7.68 2.21
N ASN A 43 8.24 8.18 1.32
CA ASN A 43 7.15 9.10 1.68
C ASN A 43 6.15 8.46 2.67
N ILE A 44 5.82 7.17 2.50
CA ILE A 44 4.93 6.45 3.41
C ILE A 44 5.58 6.32 4.79
N ASN A 45 6.85 5.93 4.85
CA ASN A 45 7.57 5.80 6.11
C ASN A 45 7.68 7.15 6.85
N GLU A 46 7.98 8.22 6.13
CA GLU A 46 8.01 9.58 6.69
C GLU A 46 6.65 9.98 7.27
N ALA A 47 5.57 9.74 6.54
CA ALA A 47 4.21 10.02 7.01
C ALA A 47 3.85 9.22 8.27
N ILE A 48 4.22 7.93 8.35
CA ILE A 48 4.00 7.11 9.53
C ILE A 48 4.77 7.67 10.73
N ASN A 49 6.07 7.99 10.56
CA ASN A 49 6.89 8.55 11.63
C ASN A 49 6.32 9.87 12.17
N SER A 50 5.86 10.76 11.29
CA SER A 50 5.21 12.01 11.72
C SER A 50 3.91 11.78 12.47
N LEU A 51 3.12 10.77 12.09
CA LEU A 51 1.91 10.40 12.85
C LEU A 51 2.26 9.85 14.24
N GLU A 52 3.27 9.00 14.35
CA GLU A 52 3.74 8.44 15.63
C GLU A 52 4.28 9.54 16.57
N ASN A 53 4.93 10.56 16.02
CA ASN A 53 5.44 11.71 16.77
C ASN A 53 4.37 12.77 17.08
N ASN A 54 3.10 12.55 16.72
CA ASN A 54 2.01 13.53 16.82
C ASN A 54 2.31 14.86 16.09
N GLU A 55 3.07 14.81 15.00
CA GLU A 55 3.37 15.97 14.14
C GLU A 55 2.25 16.27 13.14
N GLY A 56 1.22 15.41 13.09
CA GLY A 56 0.03 15.59 12.26
C GLY A 56 -1.05 16.46 12.91
N ILE A 57 -1.91 17.03 12.08
CA ILE A 57 -3.12 17.75 12.51
C ILE A 57 -4.32 16.83 12.27
N THR A 58 -5.25 16.78 13.23
CA THR A 58 -6.46 15.98 13.06
C THR A 58 -7.29 16.51 11.90
N HIS A 59 -7.95 15.58 11.20
CA HIS A 59 -8.80 15.90 10.06
C HIS A 59 -9.77 17.05 10.36
N ASP A 60 -10.46 16.99 11.50
CA ASP A 60 -11.47 17.99 11.86
C ASP A 60 -10.89 19.40 12.01
N VAL A 61 -9.70 19.52 12.60
CA VAL A 61 -9.00 20.81 12.74
C VAL A 61 -8.58 21.34 11.37
N VAL A 62 -8.03 20.49 10.49
CA VAL A 62 -7.71 20.88 9.11
C VAL A 62 -8.96 21.36 8.37
N MET A 63 -10.09 20.69 8.55
CA MET A 63 -11.36 21.04 7.91
C MET A 63 -11.91 22.37 8.43
N GLU A 64 -11.84 22.63 9.73
CA GLU A 64 -12.23 23.92 10.30
C GLU A 64 -11.35 25.06 9.78
N GLU A 65 -10.02 24.90 9.81
CA GLU A 65 -9.09 25.89 9.26
C GLU A 65 -9.35 26.17 7.77
N THR A 66 -9.58 25.11 7.00
CA THR A 66 -9.88 25.20 5.56
C THR A 66 -11.19 25.94 5.33
N LYS A 67 -12.24 25.61 6.09
CA LYS A 67 -13.54 26.27 6.00
C LYS A 67 -13.44 27.75 6.36
N ASN A 68 -12.66 28.09 7.38
CA ASN A 68 -12.41 29.48 7.78
C ASN A 68 -11.62 30.24 6.70
N ARG A 69 -10.52 29.67 6.22
CA ARG A 69 -9.63 30.29 5.22
C ARG A 69 -10.31 30.49 3.86
N TYR A 70 -11.16 29.55 3.46
CA TYR A 70 -11.84 29.54 2.17
C TYR A 70 -13.36 29.69 2.30
N SER A 71 -13.81 30.41 3.33
CA SER A 71 -15.22 30.62 3.68
C SER A 71 -16.12 31.02 2.51
N LYS A 72 -15.58 31.75 1.52
CA LYS A 72 -16.29 32.13 0.29
C LYS A 72 -16.87 30.96 -0.52
N TYR A 73 -16.35 29.75 -0.36
CA TYR A 73 -16.79 28.55 -1.09
C TYR A 73 -17.72 27.64 -0.27
N PHE A 74 -17.92 27.91 1.02
CA PHE A 74 -18.71 27.07 1.94
C PHE A 74 -20.08 27.69 2.29
N LYS A 75 -20.66 28.43 1.33
CA LYS A 75 -21.99 29.05 1.45
C LYS A 75 -23.12 28.01 1.42
#